data_AF-A0A8J7N1E6-F1
#
_entry.id   AF-A0A8J7N1E6-F1
#
_cell.length_a   1.000
_cell.length_b   1.000
_cell.length_c   1.000
_cell.angle_alpha   90.00
_cell.angle_beta   90.00
_cell.angle_gamma   90.00
#
_symmetry.space_group_name_H-M   'P 1'
#
loop_
_entity.id
_entity.type
_entity.pdbx_description
1 polymer ?
#
loop_
_entity_poly.entity_id
_entity_poly.type
_entity_poly.pdbx_seq_one_letter_code
_entity_poly.pdbx_strand_id
1 'polypeptide(L)'
;MPAFRAYVMVDWSAASSPRLGRDSIWIAVAERARGGSARRTELVNLRTRGEAAAWLEARLAALARNGRVLAGFDFPFGYPAGTAARLGLAGIAWRSLWIELAAKIADGADNANNRFDLAEDWNRRICGEAFPFWGNVREEPRAHLLRRGCRAHGPGDLPRRRLADARVPGAHPVWQLAGNGSVGSQALLGIPRVWQIRHAPALERIAAVW
;
A
#
# COMPACT_ATOMS: atom_id res chain seq x y z
N MET A 1 -4.63 2.12 30.67
CA MET A 1 -5.69 1.43 29.88
C MET A 1 -5.18 1.21 28.47
N PRO A 2 -5.47 0.07 27.81
CA PRO A 2 -5.03 -0.16 26.44
C PRO A 2 -5.63 0.87 25.47
N ALA A 3 -4.83 1.34 24.51
CA ALA A 3 -5.24 2.39 23.57
C ALA A 3 -6.32 1.94 22.58
N PHE A 4 -6.35 0.65 22.21
CA PHE A 4 -7.25 0.08 21.21
C PHE A 4 -8.03 -1.11 21.76
N ARG A 5 -9.29 -1.26 21.31
CA ARG A 5 -10.16 -2.39 21.63
C ARG A 5 -10.08 -3.49 20.58
N ALA A 6 -9.86 -3.13 19.32
CA ALA A 6 -9.70 -4.08 18.23
C ALA A 6 -8.46 -3.78 17.40
N TYR A 7 -7.92 -4.85 16.80
CA TYR A 7 -6.76 -4.84 15.95
C TYR A 7 -7.11 -5.59 14.66
N VAL A 8 -6.90 -4.95 13.52
CA VAL A 8 -7.08 -5.54 12.20
C VAL A 8 -5.72 -5.54 11.52
N MET A 9 -5.22 -6.71 11.16
CA MET A 9 -3.92 -6.85 10.49
C MET A 9 -4.14 -7.46 9.11
N VAL A 10 -3.62 -6.79 8.09
CA VAL A 10 -3.87 -7.09 6.69
C VAL A 10 -2.55 -7.44 6.00
N ASP A 11 -2.48 -8.66 5.50
CA ASP A 11 -1.45 -9.13 4.56
C ASP A 11 -2.02 -8.93 3.14
N TRP A 12 -1.42 -8.02 2.37
CA TRP A 12 -2.00 -7.52 1.12
C TRP A 12 -1.35 -8.16 -0.11
N SER A 13 -2.13 -8.48 -1.13
CA SER A 13 -1.60 -9.07 -2.36
C SER A 13 -1.62 -8.09 -3.53
N ALA A 14 -0.49 -8.03 -4.23
CA ALA A 14 -0.34 -7.36 -5.51
C ALA A 14 -0.58 -8.29 -6.71
N ALA A 15 -1.12 -9.50 -6.51
CA ALA A 15 -1.41 -10.41 -7.61
C ALA A 15 -2.28 -9.74 -8.69
N SER A 16 -1.99 -10.01 -9.96
CA SER A 16 -2.74 -9.45 -11.10
C SER A 16 -3.95 -10.30 -11.50
N SER A 17 -4.29 -11.31 -10.70
CA SER A 17 -5.46 -12.18 -10.87
C SER A 17 -5.99 -12.58 -9.49
N PRO A 18 -7.22 -13.10 -9.38
CA PRO A 18 -7.77 -13.51 -8.09
C PRO A 18 -7.02 -14.72 -7.53
N ARG A 19 -6.69 -14.71 -6.23
CA ARG A 19 -5.90 -15.78 -5.57
C ARG A 19 -6.47 -16.15 -4.20
N LEU A 20 -6.29 -17.39 -3.77
CA LEU A 20 -6.44 -17.81 -2.37
C LEU A 20 -5.13 -18.47 -1.91
N GLY A 21 -4.93 -18.58 -0.59
CA GLY A 21 -3.73 -19.18 0.00
C GLY A 21 -2.54 -18.22 0.07
N ARG A 22 -1.34 -18.71 -0.24
CA ARG A 22 -0.07 -18.05 0.06
C ARG A 22 0.08 -16.63 -0.53
N ASP A 23 -0.40 -16.41 -1.74
CA ASP A 23 -0.16 -15.16 -2.50
C ASP A 23 -1.44 -14.31 -2.63
N SER A 24 -2.25 -14.28 -1.58
CA SER A 24 -3.57 -13.64 -1.56
C SER A 24 -3.76 -12.79 -0.31
N ILE A 25 -4.93 -12.18 -0.17
CA ILE A 25 -5.16 -11.20 0.91
C ILE A 25 -5.65 -11.94 2.15
N TRP A 26 -4.93 -11.79 3.26
CA TRP A 26 -5.36 -12.28 4.56
C TRP A 26 -5.68 -11.12 5.49
N ILE A 27 -6.79 -11.23 6.21
CA ILE A 27 -7.17 -10.25 7.22
C ILE A 27 -7.45 -10.98 8.52
N ALA A 28 -6.71 -10.62 9.57
CA ALA A 28 -6.91 -11.11 10.91
C ALA A 28 -7.54 -10.01 11.77
N VAL A 29 -8.57 -10.35 12.53
CA VAL A 29 -9.18 -9.47 13.54
C VAL A 29 -8.88 -10.03 14.92
N ALA A 30 -8.40 -9.18 15.81
CA ALA A 30 -8.29 -9.49 17.23
C ALA A 30 -9.05 -8.46 18.06
N GLU A 31 -9.87 -8.93 18.99
CA GLU A 31 -10.67 -8.08 19.88
C GLU A 31 -10.28 -8.31 21.33
N ARG A 32 -10.36 -7.23 22.12
CA ARG A 32 -10.06 -7.24 23.54
C ARG A 32 -11.34 -7.25 24.37
N ALA A 33 -11.53 -8.31 25.16
CA ALA A 33 -12.53 -8.35 26.22
C ALA A 33 -12.15 -7.39 27.37
N ARG A 34 -13.11 -6.89 28.15
CA ARG A 34 -12.83 -6.01 29.29
C ARG A 34 -11.84 -6.72 30.25
N GLY A 35 -10.72 -6.05 30.55
CA GLY A 35 -9.68 -6.58 31.45
C GLY A 35 -8.78 -7.69 30.88
N GLY A 36 -9.01 -8.15 29.64
CA GLY A 36 -8.28 -9.28 29.04
C GLY A 36 -7.22 -8.88 28.01
N SER A 37 -6.48 -9.87 27.51
CA SER A 37 -5.64 -9.76 26.30
C SER A 37 -6.49 -9.74 25.03
N ALA A 38 -5.95 -9.17 23.94
CA ALA A 38 -6.60 -9.27 22.64
C ALA A 38 -6.49 -10.72 22.13
N ARG A 39 -7.58 -11.27 21.58
CA ARG A 39 -7.61 -12.61 21.00
C ARG A 39 -8.11 -12.53 19.56
N ARG A 40 -7.52 -13.33 18.66
CA ARG A 40 -7.96 -13.42 17.27
C ARG A 40 -9.38 -13.99 17.24
N THR A 41 -10.32 -13.21 16.72
CA THR A 41 -11.73 -13.58 16.56
C THR A 41 -12.03 -14.02 15.14
N GLU A 42 -11.34 -13.45 14.15
CA GLU A 42 -11.53 -13.77 12.73
C GLU A 42 -10.20 -13.91 12.00
N LEU A 43 -10.21 -14.75 10.97
CA LEU A 43 -9.17 -14.87 9.96
C LEU A 43 -9.87 -15.14 8.63
N VAL A 44 -9.80 -14.19 7.69
CA VAL A 44 -10.43 -14.31 6.38
C VAL A 44 -9.39 -14.24 5.28
N ASN A 45 -9.62 -15.01 4.21
CA ASN A 45 -8.81 -15.01 3.01
C ASN A 45 -9.67 -14.59 1.81
N LEU A 46 -9.32 -13.47 1.16
CA LEU A 46 -10.14 -12.85 0.13
C LEU A 46 -9.41 -12.87 -1.22
N ARG A 47 -10.20 -13.05 -2.29
CA ARG A 47 -9.66 -13.36 -3.61
C ARG A 47 -9.14 -12.13 -4.32
N THR A 48 -9.80 -11.00 -4.07
CA THR A 48 -9.57 -9.75 -4.80
C THR A 48 -9.39 -8.58 -3.84
N ARG A 49 -8.69 -7.55 -4.31
CA ARG A 49 -8.54 -6.30 -3.57
C ARG A 49 -9.87 -5.57 -3.38
N GLY A 50 -10.79 -5.73 -4.33
CA GLY A 50 -12.16 -5.21 -4.23
C GLY A 50 -12.94 -5.86 -3.10
N GLU A 51 -12.95 -7.20 -3.03
CA GLU A 51 -13.56 -7.96 -1.93
C GLU A 51 -12.95 -7.57 -0.58
N ALA A 52 -11.62 -7.48 -0.51
CA ALA A 52 -10.92 -7.07 0.70
C ALA A 52 -11.29 -5.66 1.17
N ALA A 53 -11.36 -4.70 0.25
CA ALA A 53 -11.74 -3.33 0.58
C ALA A 53 -13.17 -3.24 1.11
N ALA A 54 -14.12 -3.90 0.44
CA ALA A 54 -15.52 -3.93 0.89
C ALA A 54 -15.68 -4.60 2.26
N TRP A 55 -14.98 -5.71 2.49
CA TRP A 55 -14.99 -6.41 3.77
C TRP A 55 -14.38 -5.54 4.88
N LEU A 56 -13.23 -4.91 4.63
CA LEU A 56 -12.56 -4.02 5.59
C LEU A 56 -13.44 -2.83 5.95
N GLU A 57 -14.06 -2.18 4.97
CA GLU A 57 -14.97 -1.06 5.20
C GLU A 57 -16.10 -1.45 6.16
N ALA A 58 -16.81 -2.53 5.87
CA ALA A 58 -17.91 -3.03 6.71
C ALA A 58 -17.42 -3.42 8.10
N ARG A 59 -16.30 -4.14 8.20
CA ARG A 59 -15.80 -4.65 9.49
C ARG A 59 -15.24 -3.53 10.36
N LEU A 60 -14.48 -2.59 9.80
CA LEU A 60 -13.95 -1.44 10.54
C LEU A 60 -15.08 -0.57 11.07
N ALA A 61 -16.12 -0.31 10.27
CA ALA A 61 -17.30 0.43 10.72
C ALA A 61 -18.00 -0.26 11.90
N ALA A 62 -18.15 -1.59 11.84
CA ALA A 62 -18.76 -2.37 12.92
C ALA A 62 -17.90 -2.35 14.20
N LEU A 63 -16.58 -2.54 14.08
CA LEU A 63 -15.65 -2.54 15.21
C LEU A 63 -15.57 -1.16 15.88
N ALA A 64 -15.58 -0.09 15.09
CA ALA A 64 -15.46 1.30 15.56
C ALA A 64 -16.63 1.71 16.48
N ARG A 65 -17.82 1.11 16.33
CA ARG A 65 -18.96 1.32 17.24
C ARG A 65 -18.66 0.89 18.68
N ASN A 66 -17.73 -0.05 18.85
CA ASN A 66 -17.39 -0.60 20.15
C ASN A 66 -16.13 0.02 20.77
N GLY A 67 -15.40 0.85 20.03
CA GLY A 67 -14.20 1.54 20.51
C GLY A 67 -13.12 1.73 19.44
N ARG A 68 -11.95 2.23 19.86
CA ARG A 68 -10.83 2.49 18.94
C ARG A 68 -10.29 1.22 18.31
N VAL A 69 -10.08 1.27 17.00
CA VAL A 69 -9.54 0.19 16.18
C VAL A 69 -8.17 0.59 15.64
N LEU A 70 -7.19 -0.31 15.71
CA LEU A 70 -5.93 -0.18 15.00
C LEU A 70 -5.97 -1.09 13.76
N ALA A 71 -5.89 -0.51 12.57
CA ALA A 71 -5.76 -1.26 11.32
C ALA A 71 -4.33 -1.11 10.78
N GLY A 72 -3.63 -2.22 10.60
CA GLY A 72 -2.29 -2.29 10.04
C GLY A 72 -2.28 -3.06 8.72
N PHE A 73 -1.44 -2.60 7.79
CA PHE A 73 -1.22 -3.23 6.50
C PHE A 73 0.28 -3.48 6.33
N ASP A 74 0.65 -4.54 5.63
CA ASP A 74 2.03 -4.98 5.43
C ASP A 74 2.82 -4.17 4.38
N PHE A 75 2.19 -3.18 3.74
CA PHE A 75 2.82 -2.25 2.79
C PHE A 75 3.04 -0.85 3.37
N PRO A 76 4.02 -0.09 2.84
CA PRO A 76 4.29 1.26 3.28
C PRO A 76 3.18 2.25 2.88
N PHE A 77 2.86 3.17 3.78
CA PHE A 77 1.84 4.22 3.60
C PHE A 77 2.34 5.47 2.86
N GLY A 78 3.53 5.42 2.27
CA GLY A 78 4.08 6.58 1.58
C GLY A 78 5.43 6.31 0.97
N TYR A 79 6.01 7.37 0.42
CA TYR A 79 7.25 7.35 -0.34
C TYR A 79 8.32 8.23 0.32
N PRO A 80 9.60 8.07 -0.03
CA PRO A 80 10.68 8.92 0.44
C PRO A 80 10.37 10.42 0.32
N ALA A 81 10.90 11.20 1.26
CA ALA A 81 10.77 12.65 1.26
C ALA A 81 11.22 13.25 -0.09
N GLY A 82 10.50 14.26 -0.58
CA GLY A 82 10.73 14.87 -1.89
C GLY A 82 9.96 14.23 -3.05
N THR A 83 9.36 13.04 -2.88
CA THR A 83 8.65 12.34 -3.98
C THR A 83 7.51 13.19 -4.56
N ALA A 84 6.64 13.74 -3.71
CA ALA A 84 5.53 14.59 -4.15
C ALA A 84 6.01 15.82 -4.95
N ALA A 85 7.07 16.48 -4.48
CA ALA A 85 7.65 17.63 -5.15
C ALA A 85 8.24 17.26 -6.53
N ARG A 86 8.91 16.10 -6.66
CA ARG A 86 9.43 15.62 -7.95
C ARG A 86 8.36 15.23 -8.95
N LEU A 87 7.19 14.82 -8.47
CA LEU A 87 6.03 14.56 -9.31
C LEU A 87 5.24 15.82 -9.65
N GLY A 88 5.66 17.00 -9.15
CA GLY A 88 4.96 18.27 -9.34
C GLY A 88 3.63 18.37 -8.58
N LEU A 89 3.45 17.58 -7.52
CA LEU A 89 2.19 17.53 -6.77
C LEU A 89 2.11 18.65 -5.74
N ALA A 90 1.01 19.39 -5.75
CA ALA A 90 0.74 20.46 -4.78
C ALA A 90 0.07 19.94 -3.49
N GLY A 91 0.20 20.72 -2.41
CA GLY A 91 -0.45 20.45 -1.12
C GLY A 91 0.38 19.59 -0.16
N ILE A 92 -0.30 18.95 0.79
CA ILE A 92 0.35 18.12 1.81
C ILE A 92 0.89 16.85 1.15
N ALA A 93 2.21 16.65 1.20
CA ALA A 93 2.93 15.65 0.40
C ALA A 93 2.36 14.22 0.48
N TRP A 94 2.07 13.71 1.68
CA TRP A 94 1.52 12.34 1.81
C TRP A 94 0.12 12.24 1.18
N ARG A 95 -0.71 13.27 1.38
CA ARG A 95 -2.10 13.30 0.89
C ARG A 95 -2.15 13.47 -0.61
N SER A 96 -1.29 14.31 -1.18
CA SER A 96 -1.24 14.52 -2.63
C SER A 96 -0.78 13.26 -3.37
N LEU A 97 0.17 12.50 -2.80
CA LEU A 97 0.57 11.19 -3.34
C LEU A 97 -0.57 10.17 -3.31
N TRP A 98 -1.34 10.11 -2.22
CA TRP A 98 -2.48 9.20 -2.12
C TRP A 98 -3.60 9.57 -3.10
N ILE A 99 -3.87 10.87 -3.29
CA ILE A 99 -4.82 11.36 -4.30
C ILE A 99 -4.36 10.98 -5.70
N GLU A 100 -3.08 11.22 -6.04
CA GLU A 100 -2.50 10.86 -7.34
C GLU A 100 -2.62 9.35 -7.60
N LEU A 101 -2.29 8.52 -6.61
CA LEU A 101 -2.42 7.07 -6.70
C LEU A 101 -3.87 6.62 -6.90
N ALA A 102 -4.79 7.16 -6.10
CA ALA A 102 -6.21 6.84 -6.21
C ALA A 102 -6.81 7.28 -7.56
N ALA A 103 -6.29 8.37 -8.15
CA ALA A 103 -6.74 8.87 -9.44
C ALA A 103 -6.17 8.09 -10.64
N LYS A 104 -4.95 7.57 -10.53
CA LYS A 104 -4.23 6.96 -11.67
C LYS A 104 -4.15 5.44 -11.65
N ILE A 105 -4.31 4.80 -10.50
CA ILE A 105 -4.37 3.34 -10.44
C ILE A 105 -5.72 2.85 -10.92
N ALA A 106 -5.70 2.05 -11.98
CA ALA A 106 -6.81 1.20 -12.38
C ALA A 106 -6.60 -0.19 -11.75
N ASP A 107 -7.60 -0.68 -11.02
CA ASP A 107 -7.60 -1.97 -10.35
C ASP A 107 -8.98 -2.63 -10.49
N GLY A 108 -9.09 -3.55 -11.46
CA GLY A 108 -10.31 -4.22 -11.85
C GLY A 108 -10.81 -5.24 -10.83
N ALA A 109 -12.07 -5.66 -11.00
CA ALA A 109 -12.71 -6.65 -10.13
C ALA A 109 -12.01 -8.02 -10.17
N ASP A 110 -11.27 -8.32 -11.23
CA ASP A 110 -10.46 -9.53 -11.41
C ASP A 110 -8.99 -9.32 -11.00
N ASN A 111 -8.66 -8.23 -10.29
CA ASN A 111 -7.29 -7.80 -9.97
C ASN A 111 -6.42 -7.38 -11.18
N ALA A 112 -6.96 -7.28 -12.40
CA ALA A 112 -6.22 -6.68 -13.52
C ALA A 112 -5.91 -5.21 -13.20
N ASN A 113 -4.67 -4.78 -13.38
CA ASN A 113 -4.24 -3.45 -12.93
C ASN A 113 -3.10 -2.85 -13.76
N ASN A 114 -2.93 -1.54 -13.65
CA ASN A 114 -1.96 -0.74 -14.40
C ASN A 114 -0.73 -0.32 -13.57
N ARG A 115 -0.41 -1.00 -12.46
CA ARG A 115 0.65 -0.56 -11.52
C ARG A 115 2.01 -0.34 -12.17
N PHE A 116 2.37 -1.17 -13.15
CA PHE A 116 3.65 -1.05 -13.86
C PHE A 116 3.64 0.15 -14.81
N ASP A 117 2.50 0.45 -15.42
CA ASP A 117 2.31 1.61 -16.28
C ASP A 117 2.44 2.91 -15.47
N LEU A 118 1.84 2.96 -14.27
CA LEU A 118 2.00 4.10 -13.38
C LEU A 118 3.44 4.26 -12.86
N ALA A 119 4.09 3.16 -12.49
CA ALA A 119 5.48 3.20 -12.03
C ALA A 119 6.43 3.71 -13.11
N GLU A 120 6.22 3.32 -14.37
CA GLU A 120 6.98 3.82 -15.50
C GLU A 120 6.73 5.31 -15.76
N ASP A 121 5.46 5.76 -15.68
CA ASP A 121 5.12 7.20 -15.78
C ASP A 121 5.80 8.02 -14.68
N TRP A 122 5.80 7.51 -13.44
CA TRP A 122 6.46 8.18 -12.32
C TRP A 122 7.96 8.27 -12.54
N ASN A 123 8.61 7.20 -13.00
CA ASN A 123 10.04 7.23 -13.32
C ASN A 123 10.36 8.29 -14.38
N ARG A 124 9.59 8.31 -15.47
CA ARG A 124 9.72 9.33 -16.52
C ARG A 124 9.54 10.76 -15.98
N ARG A 125 8.58 10.99 -15.08
CA ARG A 125 8.33 12.32 -14.48
C ARG A 125 9.37 12.73 -13.45
N ILE A 126 9.90 11.78 -12.69
CA ILE A 126 10.86 12.07 -11.60
C ILE A 126 12.23 12.44 -12.17
N CYS A 127 12.70 11.74 -13.20
CA CYS A 127 14.03 12.00 -13.77
C CYS A 127 14.19 11.68 -15.26
N GLY A 128 13.14 11.21 -15.95
CA GLY A 128 13.23 10.87 -17.38
C GLY A 128 13.99 9.58 -17.67
N GLU A 129 14.34 8.80 -16.65
CA GLU A 129 15.15 7.58 -16.77
C GLU A 129 14.51 6.44 -15.98
N ALA A 130 15.09 5.23 -16.05
CA ALA A 130 14.59 4.09 -15.29
C ALA A 130 15.00 4.14 -13.81
N PHE A 131 14.42 5.12 -13.09
CA PHE A 131 14.58 5.40 -11.67
C PHE A 131 13.40 6.25 -11.18
N PRO A 132 12.89 6.08 -9.95
CA PRO A 132 13.38 5.18 -8.92
C PRO A 132 12.79 3.77 -8.95
N PHE A 133 11.65 3.49 -9.59
CA PHE A 133 11.04 2.15 -9.58
C PHE A 133 11.81 1.15 -10.45
N TRP A 134 11.74 -0.12 -10.07
CA TRP A 134 12.20 -1.27 -10.87
C TRP A 134 11.43 -2.54 -10.51
N GLY A 135 11.67 -3.60 -11.27
CA GLY A 135 11.05 -4.92 -11.03
C GLY A 135 9.86 -5.18 -11.93
N ASN A 136 9.94 -4.79 -13.22
CA ASN A 136 8.96 -5.25 -14.20
C ASN A 136 9.02 -6.78 -14.33
N VAL A 137 7.87 -7.44 -14.19
CA VAL A 137 7.74 -8.91 -14.41
C VAL A 137 7.10 -9.24 -15.74
N ARG A 138 6.53 -8.25 -16.42
CA ARG A 138 5.89 -8.46 -17.72
C ARG A 138 6.94 -8.69 -18.80
N GLU A 139 6.52 -9.30 -19.90
CA GLU A 139 7.45 -9.69 -20.95
C GLU A 139 8.02 -8.50 -21.71
N GLU A 140 7.19 -7.45 -21.88
CA GLU A 140 7.54 -6.31 -22.70
C GLU A 140 8.72 -5.49 -22.15
N PRO A 141 9.64 -5.04 -23.02
CA PRO A 141 10.64 -4.06 -22.65
C PRO A 141 9.96 -2.69 -22.40
N ARG A 142 10.46 -1.98 -21.39
CA ARG A 142 9.98 -0.67 -20.96
C ARG A 142 11.15 0.29 -20.84
N ALA A 143 10.98 1.51 -21.34
CA ALA A 143 12.06 2.48 -21.43
C ALA A 143 12.47 2.99 -20.04
N HIS A 144 11.48 3.18 -19.15
CA HIS A 144 11.72 3.74 -17.83
C HIS A 144 11.40 2.77 -16.69
N LEU A 145 11.19 1.47 -16.96
CA LEU A 145 10.95 0.49 -15.90
C LEU A 145 11.65 -0.84 -16.19
N LEU A 146 12.86 -0.98 -15.65
CA LEU A 146 13.68 -2.16 -15.86
C LEU A 146 13.17 -3.36 -15.05
N ARG A 147 13.46 -4.56 -15.55
CA ARG A 147 13.18 -5.83 -14.86
C ARG A 147 14.06 -6.03 -13.61
N ARG A 148 15.32 -5.60 -13.68
CA ARG A 148 16.30 -5.75 -12.60
C ARG A 148 17.04 -4.45 -12.38
N GLY A 149 17.09 -4.00 -11.13
CA GLY A 149 17.75 -2.77 -10.73
C GLY A 149 17.20 -1.52 -11.40
N CYS A 150 17.81 -0.40 -11.07
CA CYS A 150 17.61 0.89 -11.71
C CYS A 150 18.97 1.43 -12.15
N ARG A 151 19.00 2.59 -12.81
CA ARG A 151 20.29 3.29 -13.02
C ARG A 151 21.00 3.59 -11.70
N ALA A 152 22.29 3.88 -11.77
CA ALA A 152 23.07 4.30 -10.61
C ALA A 152 22.43 5.53 -9.94
N HIS A 153 22.49 5.57 -8.61
CA HIS A 153 21.95 6.68 -7.81
C HIS A 153 22.96 7.83 -7.84
N GLY A 154 22.51 9.01 -8.23
CA GLY A 154 23.33 10.21 -8.42
C GLY A 154 22.95 11.36 -7.48
N PRO A 155 23.72 12.45 -7.50
CA PRO A 155 23.44 13.63 -6.70
C PRO A 155 22.03 14.19 -6.99
N GLY A 156 21.28 14.48 -5.93
CA GLY A 156 19.93 15.05 -6.04
C GLY A 156 18.83 14.03 -6.38
N ASP A 157 19.12 12.75 -6.46
CA ASP A 157 18.06 11.75 -6.62
C ASP A 157 17.21 11.57 -5.35
N LEU A 158 15.99 11.08 -5.52
CA LEU A 158 15.14 10.67 -4.40
C LEU A 158 15.86 9.58 -3.56
N PRO A 159 15.70 9.59 -2.23
CA PRO A 159 16.29 8.56 -1.40
C PRO A 159 15.79 7.16 -1.79
N ARG A 160 16.69 6.16 -1.72
CA ARG A 160 16.32 4.76 -1.97
C ARG A 160 15.31 4.23 -0.96
N ARG A 161 15.38 4.70 0.28
CA ARG A 161 14.61 4.21 1.43
C ARG A 161 13.90 5.37 2.13
N ARG A 162 12.73 5.11 2.72
CA ARG A 162 12.09 6.07 3.63
C ARG A 162 12.89 6.13 4.93
N LEU A 163 12.64 7.16 5.75
CA LEU A 163 13.26 7.28 7.07
C LEU A 163 12.98 6.04 7.95
N ALA A 164 11.77 5.48 7.88
CA ALA A 164 11.41 4.26 8.59
C ALA A 164 12.20 3.04 8.09
N ASP A 165 12.29 2.85 6.76
CA ASP A 165 12.99 1.72 6.14
C ASP A 165 14.50 1.78 6.42
N ALA A 166 15.08 2.97 6.54
CA ALA A 166 16.49 3.14 6.86
C ALA A 166 16.85 2.66 8.28
N ARG A 167 15.87 2.62 9.21
CA ARG A 167 16.05 2.14 10.58
C ARG A 167 15.95 0.62 10.72
N VAL A 168 15.51 -0.08 9.69
CA VAL A 168 15.34 -1.54 9.70
C VAL A 168 16.39 -2.17 8.77
N PRO A 169 17.40 -2.87 9.30
CA PRO A 169 18.34 -3.63 8.49
C PRO A 169 17.61 -4.61 7.57
N GLY A 170 17.97 -4.62 6.28
CA GLY A 170 17.36 -5.52 5.29
C GLY A 170 15.99 -5.09 4.74
N ALA A 171 15.41 -3.96 5.19
CA ALA A 171 14.17 -3.47 4.61
C ALA A 171 14.33 -3.14 3.11
N HIS A 172 13.48 -3.75 2.29
CA HIS A 172 13.41 -3.49 0.87
C HIS A 172 12.86 -2.07 0.61
N PRO A 173 13.37 -1.37 -0.41
CA PRO A 173 12.85 -0.06 -0.78
C PRO A 173 11.45 -0.17 -1.39
N VAL A 174 10.58 0.80 -1.12
CA VAL A 174 9.23 0.91 -1.72
C VAL A 174 9.25 0.96 -3.26
N TRP A 175 10.41 1.26 -3.84
CA TRP A 175 10.62 1.33 -5.28
C TRP A 175 10.72 -0.04 -5.97
N GLN A 176 10.93 -1.12 -5.22
CA GLN A 176 11.00 -2.47 -5.79
C GLN A 176 9.58 -3.04 -5.97
N LEU A 177 9.21 -3.31 -7.22
CA LEU A 177 7.86 -3.79 -7.57
C LEU A 177 7.70 -5.31 -7.55
N ALA A 178 8.80 -6.06 -7.67
CA ALA A 178 8.76 -7.51 -7.72
C ALA A 178 9.99 -8.18 -7.10
N GLY A 179 9.85 -9.47 -6.82
CA GLY A 179 10.84 -10.30 -6.14
C GLY A 179 10.50 -10.51 -4.67
N ASN A 180 11.18 -11.47 -4.04
CA ASN A 180 10.94 -11.79 -2.63
C ASN A 180 11.18 -10.55 -1.74
N GLY A 181 10.24 -10.27 -0.84
CA GLY A 181 10.29 -9.13 0.07
C GLY A 181 9.93 -7.78 -0.55
N SER A 182 9.56 -7.72 -1.83
CA SER A 182 9.18 -6.47 -2.48
C SER A 182 7.79 -6.00 -2.06
N VAL A 183 7.69 -4.75 -1.59
CA VAL A 183 6.43 -4.14 -1.14
C VAL A 183 5.90 -3.03 -2.05
N GLY A 184 6.64 -2.67 -3.11
CA GLY A 184 6.30 -1.53 -3.97
C GLY A 184 4.99 -1.73 -4.73
N SER A 185 4.77 -2.92 -5.29
CA SER A 185 3.50 -3.25 -5.95
C SER A 185 2.33 -3.31 -4.96
N GLN A 186 2.56 -3.77 -3.72
CA GLN A 186 1.53 -3.76 -2.68
C GLN A 186 1.18 -2.32 -2.29
N ALA A 187 2.16 -1.43 -2.16
CA ALA A 187 1.92 -0.02 -1.87
C ALA A 187 1.12 0.69 -2.97
N LEU A 188 1.52 0.50 -4.24
CA LEU A 188 0.81 1.09 -5.39
C LEU A 188 -0.66 0.66 -5.46
N LEU A 189 -0.97 -0.59 -5.10
CA LEU A 189 -2.34 -1.13 -5.19
C LEU A 189 -3.13 -1.02 -3.87
N GLY A 190 -2.43 -0.96 -2.74
CA GLY A 190 -3.01 -0.91 -1.41
C GLY A 190 -3.39 0.50 -0.98
N ILE A 191 -2.51 1.49 -1.21
CA ILE A 191 -2.78 2.89 -0.85
C ILE A 191 -4.10 3.40 -1.45
N PRO A 192 -4.43 3.20 -2.75
CA PRO A 192 -5.73 3.57 -3.30
C PRO A 192 -6.92 2.95 -2.57
N ARG A 193 -6.82 1.68 -2.14
CA ARG A 193 -7.90 0.99 -1.40
C ARG A 193 -8.03 1.52 0.02
N VAL A 194 -6.93 1.81 0.70
CA VAL A 194 -6.97 2.47 2.02
C VAL A 194 -7.54 3.88 1.91
N TRP A 195 -7.18 4.62 0.85
CA TRP A 195 -7.77 5.92 0.56
C TRP A 195 -9.28 5.83 0.36
N GLN A 196 -9.76 4.83 -0.40
CA GLN A 196 -11.19 4.55 -0.58
C GLN A 196 -11.87 4.26 0.76
N ILE A 197 -11.35 3.31 1.55
CA ILE A 197 -11.91 2.93 2.86
C ILE A 197 -11.95 4.14 3.81
N ARG A 198 -10.89 4.95 3.83
CA ARG A 198 -10.83 6.17 4.63
C ARG A 198 -11.96 7.15 4.30
N HIS A 199 -12.41 7.22 3.05
CA HIS A 199 -13.48 8.12 2.61
C HIS A 199 -14.85 7.45 2.54
N ALA A 200 -14.98 6.21 3.01
CA ALA A 200 -16.29 5.59 3.14
C ALA A 200 -17.15 6.39 4.12
N PRO A 201 -18.46 6.60 3.87
CA PRO A 201 -19.32 7.44 4.71
C PRO A 201 -19.32 7.05 6.20
N ALA A 202 -19.20 5.75 6.50
CA ALA A 202 -19.16 5.25 7.87
C ALA A 202 -17.82 5.53 8.61
N LEU A 203 -16.76 5.87 7.88
CA LEU A 203 -15.39 5.98 8.38
C LEU A 203 -14.80 7.38 8.21
N GLU A 204 -15.25 8.18 7.24
CA GLU A 204 -14.61 9.45 6.84
C GLU A 204 -14.41 10.46 7.96
N ARG A 205 -15.28 10.45 8.97
CA ARG A 205 -15.23 11.37 10.12
C ARG A 205 -14.43 10.83 11.30
N ILE A 206 -14.05 9.55 11.29
CA ILE A 206 -13.42 8.86 12.42
C ILE A 206 -12.09 8.19 12.07
N ALA A 207 -11.79 8.03 10.77
CA ALA A 207 -10.57 7.41 10.29
C ALA A 207 -9.41 8.42 10.25
N ALA A 208 -8.30 8.04 10.86
CA ALA A 208 -7.03 8.77 10.81
C ALA A 208 -5.94 7.87 10.21
N VAL A 209 -5.11 8.47 9.36
CA VAL A 209 -3.92 7.82 8.77
C VAL A 209 -2.70 8.43 9.45
N TRP A 210 -1.76 7.58 9.87
CA TRP A 210 -0.57 7.94 10.62
C TRP A 210 0.68 7.41 9.93
#